data_AF-A0A1V4ZDJ6-F1
#
_entry.id   AF-A0A1V4ZDJ6-F1
#
_cell.length_a   1.000
_cell.length_b   1.000
_cell.length_c   1.000
_cell.angle_alpha   90.00
_cell.angle_beta   90.00
_cell.angle_gamma   90.00
#
_symmetry.space_group_name_H-M   'P 1'
#
loop_
_entity.id
_entity.type
_entity.pdbx_description
1 polymer ?
#
loop_
_entity_poly.entity_id
_entity_poly.type
_entity_poly.pdbx_seq_one_letter_code
_entity_poly.pdbx_strand_id
1 'polypeptide(L)'
;MKLFINGREADVPQGAALADVIKGEQYEPGSAIALIRSMEQVKKETSEFEIVTTRGSFVVHVPEGRWQPFWREIFPHLKDKTVRWQTSKVTAIGAFPSSAVPSRDPAKFTRYDCFFALGGYDNRTTYIMISRQDHSASYGVADPVFGRVTRGRHVLDSIQETDRVIDIRPVIIEFRSADAFATTDLSTKVEEGMSVETYVGVKMDPRSPVSVEHFLVAGEKGTMTVTDKSESFTAVSTRMDVSLVAEAQAIRDEDMVTVRHSGPGMGRIYFYQRRRQTVASHNIAGRIVNGHQLIHLAPLGSTVTVRPDPARVMVIGMTQKEGQAFLESRGLRQVRTGTASDDAIIVEQEPELTIEAMAEKDIETFGTTEGRITYWYLLRQSAPNTVRYVEKMTGLDHKPIGTLKVHFTFEGMPMVTFEGDDSLGAKLFPEPSWTGMVHRGDIGITNMSRPNRGIMGIRLQDSAEFGPTGEEGHGTNMVGRFSGDLERMMAGLKDGDIVYVRETFEDPDLKIERQRQEYVAPVNEDVPQRERVERASRRPSKPKEARPKAEPKPKAKRLSKKKEVDI
;
A
#
# COMPACT_ATOMS: atom_id res chain seq x y z
N MET A 1 11.77 -1.80 34.11
CA MET A 1 11.24 -2.99 33.43
C MET A 1 11.90 -3.11 32.08
N LYS A 2 12.22 -4.33 31.67
CA LYS A 2 12.85 -4.61 30.38
C LYS A 2 11.78 -4.86 29.33
N LEU A 3 11.94 -4.21 28.18
CA LEU A 3 11.12 -4.39 26.98
C LEU A 3 12.00 -4.69 25.78
N PHE A 4 11.40 -5.22 24.73
CA PHE A 4 12.02 -5.31 23.41
C PHE A 4 11.37 -4.30 22.47
N ILE A 5 12.07 -3.24 22.09
CA ILE A 5 11.56 -2.20 21.19
C ILE A 5 12.23 -2.38 19.84
N ASN A 6 11.45 -2.71 18.80
CA ASN A 6 11.96 -3.01 17.46
C ASN A 6 13.13 -4.02 17.48
N GLY A 7 12.98 -5.08 18.30
CA GLY A 7 13.99 -6.13 18.50
C GLY A 7 15.17 -5.77 19.42
N ARG A 8 15.24 -4.56 19.96
CA ARG A 8 16.31 -4.12 20.87
C ARG A 8 15.85 -4.09 22.33
N GLU A 9 16.67 -4.57 23.24
CA GLU A 9 16.36 -4.52 24.68
C GLU A 9 16.45 -3.07 25.20
N ALA A 10 15.45 -2.64 25.98
CA ALA A 10 15.37 -1.30 26.55
C ALA A 10 14.84 -1.33 27.99
N ASP A 11 15.46 -0.54 28.87
CA ASP A 11 15.02 -0.34 30.25
C ASP A 11 14.08 0.87 30.33
N VAL A 12 12.84 0.64 30.76
CA VAL A 12 11.83 1.69 30.94
C VAL A 12 11.24 1.70 32.35
N PRO A 13 10.70 2.84 32.83
CA PRO A 13 9.99 2.91 34.11
C PRO A 13 8.80 1.93 34.17
N GLN A 14 8.51 1.41 35.36
CA GLN A 14 7.38 0.50 35.54
C GLN A 14 6.06 1.21 35.29
N GLY A 15 5.18 0.59 34.48
CA GLY A 15 3.88 1.17 34.12
C GLY A 15 3.97 2.35 33.15
N ALA A 16 5.09 2.52 32.45
CA ALA A 16 5.23 3.52 31.39
C ALA A 16 4.11 3.40 30.35
N ALA A 17 3.67 4.56 29.83
CA ALA A 17 2.75 4.60 28.70
C ALA A 17 3.52 4.38 27.40
N LEU A 18 2.84 3.83 26.38
CA LEU A 18 3.42 3.60 25.07
C LEU A 18 4.04 4.88 24.47
N ALA A 19 3.41 6.03 24.70
CA ALA A 19 3.94 7.35 24.31
C ALA A 19 5.36 7.61 24.81
N ASP A 20 5.70 7.16 26.02
CA ASP A 20 7.04 7.37 26.60
C ASP A 20 8.04 6.33 26.08
N VAL A 21 7.57 5.10 25.84
CA VAL A 21 8.39 3.98 25.35
C VAL A 21 8.90 4.24 23.93
N ILE A 22 8.07 4.83 23.07
CA ILE A 22 8.41 5.04 21.65
C ILE A 22 9.16 6.36 21.40
N LYS A 23 9.49 7.13 22.43
CA LYS A 23 10.23 8.40 22.25
C LYS A 23 11.60 8.13 21.63
N GLY A 24 11.84 8.75 20.47
CA GLY A 24 13.09 8.57 19.71
C GLY A 24 13.09 7.34 18.80
N GLU A 25 12.04 6.53 18.82
CA GLU A 25 11.86 5.42 17.88
C GLU A 25 11.24 5.92 16.58
N GLN A 26 11.43 5.14 15.51
CA GLN A 26 10.82 5.44 14.22
C GLN A 26 9.31 5.16 14.30
N TYR A 27 8.51 6.22 14.17
CA TYR A 27 7.07 6.17 14.27
C TYR A 27 6.46 7.39 13.58
N GLU A 28 5.47 7.17 12.72
CA GLU A 28 4.66 8.25 12.13
C GLU A 28 3.34 8.40 12.90
N PRO A 29 2.97 9.62 13.35
CA PRO A 29 1.77 9.85 14.14
C PRO A 29 0.50 9.27 13.51
N GLY A 30 -0.26 8.52 14.31
CA GLY A 30 -1.51 7.87 13.87
C GLY A 30 -1.30 6.49 13.23
N SER A 31 -0.05 6.02 13.13
CA SER A 31 0.24 4.66 12.68
C SER A 31 -0.03 3.63 13.79
N ALA A 32 -0.35 2.41 13.39
CA ALA A 32 -0.47 1.29 14.31
C ALA A 32 0.90 0.90 14.88
N ILE A 33 0.88 0.46 16.14
CA ILE A 33 2.00 -0.10 16.89
C ILE A 33 1.57 -1.47 17.37
N ALA A 34 2.42 -2.49 17.21
CA ALA A 34 2.12 -3.82 17.75
C ALA A 34 2.74 -3.99 19.13
N LEU A 35 1.93 -4.51 20.04
CA LEU A 35 2.31 -4.93 21.38
C LEU A 35 2.17 -6.44 21.47
N ILE A 36 3.25 -7.11 21.82
CA ILE A 36 3.34 -8.57 21.89
C ILE A 36 3.81 -8.94 23.30
N ARG A 37 3.05 -9.78 24.02
CA ARG A 37 3.46 -10.30 25.32
C ARG A 37 4.72 -11.17 25.19
N SER A 38 5.46 -11.29 26.28
CA SER A 38 6.65 -12.14 26.32
C SER A 38 6.35 -13.55 25.81
N MET A 39 7.11 -14.00 24.81
CA MET A 39 6.99 -15.34 24.23
C MET A 39 7.13 -16.45 25.28
N GLU A 40 7.86 -16.22 26.37
CA GLU A 40 7.95 -17.18 27.48
C GLU A 40 6.65 -17.28 28.28
N GLN A 41 5.93 -16.17 28.47
CA GLN A 41 4.62 -16.18 29.12
C GLN A 41 3.58 -16.84 28.21
N VAL A 42 3.58 -16.53 26.91
CA VAL A 42 2.67 -17.16 25.93
C VAL A 42 2.92 -18.67 25.84
N LYS A 43 4.19 -19.12 25.84
CA LYS A 43 4.54 -20.56 25.91
C LYS A 43 4.08 -21.22 27.22
N LYS A 44 4.09 -20.51 28.35
CA LYS A 44 3.56 -21.03 29.62
C LYS A 44 2.05 -21.18 29.59
N GLU A 45 1.34 -20.43 28.76
CA GLU A 45 -0.13 -20.42 28.68
C GLU A 45 -0.68 -21.31 27.53
N THR A 46 0.14 -21.73 26.55
CA THR A 46 -0.36 -22.52 25.41
C THR A 46 -1.00 -23.86 25.79
N SER A 47 -2.01 -24.25 25.03
CA SER A 47 -2.71 -25.54 25.10
C SER A 47 -2.22 -26.55 24.06
N GLU A 48 -1.29 -26.21 23.19
CA GLU A 48 -0.84 -27.09 22.10
C GLU A 48 0.62 -27.50 22.31
N PHE A 49 0.89 -28.80 22.20
CA PHE A 49 2.20 -29.38 22.46
C PHE A 49 2.59 -30.31 21.32
N GLU A 50 3.72 -30.02 20.65
CA GLU A 50 4.32 -30.91 19.68
C GLU A 50 5.16 -31.96 20.42
N ILE A 51 4.78 -33.22 20.28
CA ILE A 51 5.53 -34.36 20.76
C ILE A 51 6.40 -34.85 19.61
N VAL A 52 7.71 -34.71 19.75
CA VAL A 52 8.71 -35.13 18.77
C VAL A 52 9.19 -36.53 19.13
N THR A 53 9.07 -37.46 18.19
CA THR A 53 9.52 -38.85 18.34
C THR A 53 10.58 -39.21 17.31
N THR A 54 11.22 -40.36 17.48
CA THR A 54 12.17 -40.93 16.51
C THR A 54 11.58 -41.19 15.12
N ARG A 55 10.25 -41.25 14.96
CA ARG A 55 9.56 -41.48 13.68
C ARG A 55 8.93 -40.24 13.06
N GLY A 56 8.91 -39.12 13.77
CA GLY A 56 8.21 -37.90 13.37
C GLY A 56 7.55 -37.21 14.56
N SER A 57 6.83 -36.13 14.30
CA SER A 57 6.15 -35.35 15.34
C SER A 57 4.64 -35.30 15.13
N PHE A 58 3.92 -35.18 16.24
CA PHE A 58 2.48 -34.96 16.25
C PHE A 58 2.12 -33.93 17.33
N VAL A 59 0.98 -33.27 17.17
CA VAL A 59 0.56 -32.19 18.07
C VAL A 59 -0.65 -32.63 18.89
N VAL A 60 -0.57 -32.42 20.20
CA VAL A 60 -1.64 -32.68 21.17
C VAL A 60 -2.21 -31.35 21.66
N HIS A 61 -3.53 -31.22 21.58
CA HIS A 61 -4.28 -30.16 22.23
C HIS A 61 -4.70 -30.59 23.63
N VAL A 62 -4.33 -29.81 24.64
CA VAL A 62 -4.65 -29.97 26.05
C VAL A 62 -5.50 -28.76 26.48
N PRO A 63 -6.85 -28.90 26.49
CA PRO A 63 -7.73 -27.80 26.86
C PRO A 63 -7.53 -27.39 28.32
N GLU A 64 -7.94 -26.16 28.65
CA GLU A 64 -8.06 -25.75 30.04
C GLU A 64 -9.04 -26.66 30.79
N GLY A 65 -8.64 -27.13 31.96
CA GLY A 65 -9.42 -28.08 32.73
C GLY A 65 -8.59 -28.78 33.80
N ARG A 66 -9.21 -29.75 34.47
CA ARG A 66 -8.64 -30.43 35.65
C ARG A 66 -7.26 -31.08 35.39
N TRP A 67 -7.02 -31.54 34.18
CA TRP A 67 -5.80 -32.25 33.82
C TRP A 67 -4.68 -31.34 33.29
N GLN A 68 -4.97 -30.09 32.95
CA GLN A 68 -3.97 -29.16 32.41
C GLN A 68 -2.82 -28.89 33.40
N PRO A 69 -3.06 -28.63 34.71
CA PRO A 69 -1.98 -28.49 35.68
C PRO A 69 -1.11 -29.74 35.80
N PHE A 70 -1.77 -30.92 35.83
CA PHE A 70 -1.09 -32.21 35.93
C PHE A 70 -0.26 -32.52 34.67
N TRP A 71 -0.78 -32.21 33.48
CA TRP A 71 -0.01 -32.29 32.23
C TRP A 71 1.25 -31.42 32.28
N ARG A 72 1.12 -30.17 32.75
CA ARG A 72 2.25 -29.23 32.87
C ARG A 72 3.34 -29.72 33.81
N GLU A 73 2.97 -30.42 34.87
CA GLU A 73 3.91 -31.06 35.80
C GLU A 73 4.68 -32.22 35.13
N ILE A 74 3.99 -33.08 34.38
CA ILE A 74 4.57 -34.34 33.89
C ILE A 74 5.26 -34.24 32.53
N PHE A 75 4.82 -33.36 31.62
CA PHE A 75 5.35 -33.38 30.24
C PHE A 75 6.88 -33.19 30.15
N PRO A 76 7.56 -32.40 31.03
CA PRO A 76 9.02 -32.32 31.01
C PRO A 76 9.70 -33.67 31.28
N HIS A 77 9.03 -34.57 32.02
CA HIS A 77 9.53 -35.89 32.39
C HIS A 77 9.25 -36.98 31.33
N LEU A 78 8.55 -36.63 30.25
CA LEU A 78 8.28 -37.56 29.14
C LEU A 78 9.44 -37.66 28.15
N LYS A 79 10.39 -36.74 28.23
CA LYS A 79 11.61 -36.83 27.43
C LYS A 79 12.32 -38.16 27.69
N ASP A 80 12.79 -38.79 26.62
CA ASP A 80 13.46 -40.09 26.58
C ASP A 80 12.61 -41.31 26.95
N LYS A 81 11.31 -41.12 27.24
CA LYS A 81 10.37 -42.23 27.46
C LYS A 81 10.06 -42.92 26.14
N THR A 82 10.00 -44.25 26.22
CA THR A 82 9.71 -45.14 25.09
C THR A 82 8.21 -45.32 24.92
N VAL A 83 7.79 -45.58 23.69
CA VAL A 83 6.53 -46.27 23.43
C VAL A 83 6.67 -47.69 23.99
N ARG A 84 5.94 -48.00 25.06
CA ARG A 84 6.12 -49.23 25.83
C ARG A 84 5.38 -50.40 25.26
N TRP A 85 4.18 -50.15 24.76
CA TRP A 85 3.40 -51.13 24.02
C TRP A 85 2.39 -50.44 23.13
N GLN A 86 1.96 -51.19 22.13
CA GLN A 86 0.88 -50.84 21.24
C GLN A 86 -0.08 -52.01 21.11
N THR A 87 -1.35 -51.65 20.95
CA THR A 87 -2.40 -52.60 20.58
C THR A 87 -3.18 -52.00 19.41
N SER A 88 -4.15 -52.73 18.87
CA SER A 88 -5.11 -52.15 17.93
C SER A 88 -5.87 -50.96 18.53
N LYS A 89 -6.04 -50.91 19.86
CA LYS A 89 -6.82 -49.89 20.57
C LYS A 89 -6.03 -48.67 21.02
N VAL A 90 -4.79 -48.86 21.46
CA VAL A 90 -4.03 -47.81 22.16
C VAL A 90 -2.54 -47.86 21.84
N THR A 91 -1.90 -46.70 21.88
CA THR A 91 -0.44 -46.54 21.94
C THR A 91 -0.06 -45.99 23.31
N ALA A 92 0.83 -46.66 24.05
CA ALA A 92 1.21 -46.27 25.41
C ALA A 92 2.66 -45.76 25.49
N ILE A 93 2.85 -44.57 26.09
CA ILE A 93 4.14 -43.91 26.28
C ILE A 93 4.44 -43.80 27.78
N GLY A 94 5.62 -44.24 28.22
CA GLY A 94 6.01 -44.21 29.64
C GLY A 94 7.03 -45.31 30.01
N ALA A 95 7.04 -45.85 31.23
CA ALA A 95 6.30 -45.42 32.42
C ALA A 95 7.01 -44.26 33.15
N PHE A 96 6.25 -43.54 33.97
CA PHE A 96 6.77 -42.52 34.89
C PHE A 96 5.94 -42.48 36.18
N PRO A 97 6.51 -42.06 37.32
CA PRO A 97 5.75 -41.86 38.55
C PRO A 97 4.88 -40.60 38.43
N SER A 98 3.69 -40.61 39.05
CA SER A 98 2.81 -39.44 39.11
C SER A 98 1.92 -39.43 40.36
N SER A 99 1.20 -38.33 40.58
CA SER A 99 0.21 -38.16 41.65
C SER A 99 -1.21 -38.60 41.24
N ALA A 100 -1.38 -39.30 40.12
CA ALA A 100 -2.69 -39.76 39.65
C ALA A 100 -3.34 -40.75 40.65
N VAL A 101 -4.66 -40.59 40.86
CA VAL A 101 -5.42 -41.40 41.81
C VAL A 101 -5.97 -42.65 41.11
N PRO A 102 -5.73 -43.86 41.65
CA PRO A 102 -6.28 -45.09 41.07
C PRO A 102 -7.81 -45.13 41.07
N SER A 103 -8.40 -45.56 39.95
CA SER A 103 -9.82 -45.88 39.85
C SER A 103 -10.05 -47.08 38.94
N ARG A 104 -11.13 -47.82 39.19
CA ARG A 104 -11.59 -48.97 38.38
C ARG A 104 -12.77 -48.62 37.48
N ASP A 105 -13.18 -47.36 37.45
CA ASP A 105 -14.31 -46.94 36.63
C ASP A 105 -13.96 -47.07 35.14
N PRO A 106 -14.88 -47.58 34.31
CA PRO A 106 -14.69 -47.60 32.87
C PRO A 106 -14.89 -46.20 32.28
N ALA A 107 -14.08 -45.85 31.29
CA ALA A 107 -14.23 -44.62 30.50
C ALA A 107 -14.44 -44.96 29.02
N LYS A 108 -15.07 -44.02 28.30
CA LYS A 108 -15.22 -44.08 26.85
C LYS A 108 -14.12 -43.25 26.20
N PHE A 109 -13.52 -43.82 25.16
CA PHE A 109 -12.45 -43.19 24.39
C PHE A 109 -12.84 -43.12 22.94
N THR A 110 -12.63 -41.97 22.34
CA THR A 110 -12.72 -41.74 20.90
C THR A 110 -11.33 -41.85 20.30
N ARG A 111 -11.25 -42.19 19.01
CA ARG A 111 -9.99 -42.20 18.27
C ARG A 111 -9.29 -40.83 18.40
N TYR A 112 -7.99 -40.87 18.68
CA TYR A 112 -7.07 -39.75 18.94
C TYR A 112 -7.17 -39.07 20.31
N ASP A 113 -8.02 -39.54 21.21
CA ASP A 113 -8.03 -39.05 22.59
C ASP A 113 -6.72 -39.43 23.29
N CYS A 114 -6.16 -38.48 24.02
CA CYS A 114 -4.98 -38.64 24.86
C CYS A 114 -5.44 -38.71 26.31
N PHE A 115 -5.00 -39.73 27.03
CA PHE A 115 -5.48 -40.02 28.39
C PHE A 115 -4.41 -40.63 29.28
N PHE A 116 -4.60 -40.52 30.60
CA PHE A 116 -3.72 -41.13 31.60
C PHE A 116 -4.14 -42.56 31.94
N ALA A 117 -3.16 -43.41 32.20
CA ALA A 117 -3.38 -44.79 32.61
C ALA A 117 -2.38 -45.22 33.67
N LEU A 118 -2.81 -46.10 34.59
CA LEU A 118 -1.95 -46.70 35.61
C LEU A 118 -1.74 -48.18 35.35
N GLY A 119 -0.48 -48.58 35.17
CA GLY A 119 -0.11 -50.00 35.15
C GLY A 119 -0.38 -50.62 36.52
N GLY A 120 -1.14 -51.71 36.56
CA GLY A 120 -1.45 -52.42 37.82
C GLY A 120 -2.18 -51.58 38.87
N TYR A 121 -2.83 -50.47 38.48
CA TYR A 121 -3.43 -49.50 39.41
C TYR A 121 -2.41 -48.84 40.35
N ASP A 122 -1.12 -48.79 39.98
CA ASP A 122 -0.04 -48.17 40.74
C ASP A 122 0.38 -46.84 40.07
N ASN A 123 0.33 -45.75 40.84
CA ASN A 123 0.71 -44.40 40.42
C ASN A 123 2.22 -44.21 40.21
N ARG A 124 3.05 -45.19 40.61
CA ARG A 124 4.47 -45.25 40.25
C ARG A 124 4.70 -45.67 38.80
N THR A 125 3.68 -46.26 38.16
CA THR A 125 3.70 -46.75 36.78
C THR A 125 2.60 -46.11 35.95
N THR A 126 2.71 -44.80 35.75
CA THR A 126 1.79 -44.01 34.92
C THR A 126 2.23 -44.00 33.46
N TYR A 127 1.24 -44.01 32.57
CA TYR A 127 1.40 -43.92 31.13
C TYR A 127 0.52 -42.81 30.57
N ILE A 128 0.99 -42.21 29.48
CA ILE A 128 0.12 -41.49 28.56
C ILE A 128 -0.24 -42.43 27.45
N MET A 129 -1.53 -42.54 27.19
CA MET A 129 -2.06 -43.37 26.13
C MET A 129 -2.76 -42.51 25.08
N ILE A 130 -2.64 -42.93 23.84
CA ILE A 130 -3.33 -42.36 22.70
C ILE A 130 -4.27 -43.42 22.15
N SER A 131 -5.56 -43.10 22.10
CA SER A 131 -6.58 -43.97 21.53
C SER A 131 -6.43 -44.05 20.01
N ARG A 132 -6.37 -45.27 19.47
CA ARG A 132 -6.27 -45.55 18.02
C ARG A 132 -7.62 -45.85 17.37
N GLN A 133 -8.62 -46.21 18.17
CA GLN A 133 -9.99 -46.51 17.75
C GLN A 133 -10.96 -46.28 18.92
N ASP A 134 -12.23 -46.09 18.61
CA ASP A 134 -13.25 -45.91 19.64
C ASP A 134 -13.39 -47.19 20.48
N HIS A 135 -13.38 -47.04 21.81
CA HIS A 135 -13.52 -48.16 22.74
C HIS A 135 -13.98 -47.71 24.13
N SER A 136 -14.33 -48.68 24.97
CA SER A 136 -14.61 -48.47 26.39
C SER A 136 -13.77 -49.44 27.21
N ALA A 137 -13.07 -48.93 28.23
CA ALA A 137 -12.19 -49.72 29.07
C ALA A 137 -11.89 -48.98 30.39
N SER A 138 -11.41 -49.72 31.40
CA SER A 138 -10.83 -49.13 32.60
C SER A 138 -9.31 -49.23 32.52
N TYR A 139 -8.64 -48.08 32.60
CA TYR A 139 -7.17 -47.97 32.53
C TYR A 139 -6.55 -47.43 33.83
N GLY A 140 -7.26 -47.53 34.95
CA GLY A 140 -6.70 -47.20 36.26
C GLY A 140 -6.85 -45.75 36.70
N VAL A 141 -7.47 -44.88 35.91
CA VAL A 141 -7.73 -43.47 36.26
C VAL A 141 -9.17 -43.12 35.88
N ALA A 142 -9.90 -42.46 36.79
CA ALA A 142 -11.27 -42.00 36.53
C ALA A 142 -11.25 -40.79 35.61
N ASP A 143 -12.16 -40.71 34.62
CA ASP A 143 -12.24 -39.63 33.63
C ASP A 143 -10.86 -39.22 33.06
N PRO A 144 -10.13 -40.16 32.44
CA PRO A 144 -8.68 -40.03 32.24
C PRO A 144 -8.29 -39.16 31.05
N VAL A 145 -9.23 -38.72 30.22
CA VAL A 145 -8.96 -37.99 28.98
C VAL A 145 -8.52 -36.57 29.31
N PHE A 146 -7.31 -36.19 28.86
CA PHE A 146 -6.75 -34.87 29.10
C PHE A 146 -6.60 -34.03 27.82
N GLY A 147 -6.70 -34.64 26.65
CA GLY A 147 -6.45 -33.94 25.39
C GLY A 147 -6.69 -34.79 24.15
N ARG A 148 -6.27 -34.29 22.99
CA ARG A 148 -6.48 -34.97 21.70
C ARG A 148 -5.38 -34.66 20.69
N VAL A 149 -5.05 -35.61 19.82
CA VAL A 149 -4.13 -35.37 18.69
C VAL A 149 -4.81 -34.57 17.58
N THR A 150 -4.32 -33.35 17.32
CA THR A 150 -4.85 -32.40 16.34
C THR A 150 -4.11 -32.49 15.00
N ARG A 151 -2.77 -32.64 15.03
CA ARG A 151 -1.90 -32.70 13.83
C ARG A 151 -0.91 -33.88 13.91
N GLY A 152 -0.38 -34.29 12.76
CA GLY A 152 0.59 -35.41 12.70
C GLY A 152 -0.02 -36.80 12.96
N ARG A 153 -1.33 -36.98 12.76
CA ARG A 153 -2.02 -38.25 13.03
C ARG A 153 -1.42 -39.47 12.31
N HIS A 154 -0.88 -39.27 11.11
CA HIS A 154 -0.21 -40.32 10.33
C HIS A 154 1.03 -40.90 11.04
N VAL A 155 1.68 -40.14 11.94
CA VAL A 155 2.82 -40.62 12.74
C VAL A 155 2.38 -41.72 13.70
N LEU A 156 1.13 -41.68 14.18
CA LEU A 156 0.61 -42.73 15.06
C LEU A 156 0.56 -44.07 14.35
N ASP A 157 0.41 -44.11 13.02
CA ASP A 157 0.38 -45.35 12.25
C ASP A 157 1.78 -45.93 11.98
N SER A 158 2.83 -45.11 12.10
CA SER A 158 4.22 -45.52 11.85
C SER A 158 5.05 -45.74 13.11
N ILE A 159 4.60 -45.24 14.27
CA ILE A 159 5.32 -45.37 15.54
C ILE A 159 5.27 -46.82 16.06
N GLN A 160 6.38 -47.31 16.62
CA GLN A 160 6.61 -48.70 17.05
C GLN A 160 7.07 -48.79 18.51
N GLU A 161 7.05 -50.00 19.09
CA GLU A 161 7.39 -50.29 20.51
C GLU A 161 8.86 -50.10 20.92
N THR A 162 9.65 -49.35 20.15
CA THR A 162 11.03 -48.97 20.46
C THR A 162 11.29 -47.48 20.28
N ASP A 163 10.32 -46.77 19.72
CA ASP A 163 10.42 -45.35 19.47
C ASP A 163 10.36 -44.55 20.76
N ARG A 164 11.04 -43.41 20.76
CA ARG A 164 11.23 -42.60 21.97
C ARG A 164 10.76 -41.18 21.72
N VAL A 165 10.24 -40.56 22.76
CA VAL A 165 9.97 -39.12 22.79
C VAL A 165 11.32 -38.42 22.90
N ILE A 166 11.71 -37.71 21.85
CA ILE A 166 12.95 -36.93 21.77
C ILE A 166 12.77 -35.59 22.49
N ASP A 167 11.59 -34.98 22.31
CA ASP A 167 11.32 -33.63 22.80
C ASP A 167 9.82 -33.38 22.90
N ILE A 168 9.44 -32.42 23.74
CA ILE A 168 8.06 -31.91 23.80
C ILE A 168 8.12 -30.39 23.79
N ARG A 169 7.55 -29.79 22.74
CA ARG A 169 7.64 -28.35 22.48
C ARG A 169 6.26 -27.72 22.62
N PRO A 170 6.09 -26.70 23.48
CA PRO A 170 4.90 -25.86 23.44
C PRO A 170 4.81 -25.20 22.06
N VAL A 171 3.67 -25.33 21.38
CA VAL A 171 3.41 -24.75 20.06
C VAL A 171 2.53 -23.53 20.23
N ILE A 172 2.98 -22.39 19.69
CA ILE A 172 2.12 -21.22 19.51
C ILE A 172 1.60 -21.32 18.09
N ILE A 173 0.30 -21.63 17.92
CA ILE A 173 -0.32 -21.76 16.59
C ILE A 173 -0.73 -20.38 16.08
N GLU A 174 -1.32 -19.56 16.96
CA GLU A 174 -1.74 -18.18 16.71
C GLU A 174 -1.63 -17.40 18.03
N PHE A 175 -1.22 -16.13 17.97
CA PHE A 175 -1.35 -15.23 19.11
C PHE A 175 -2.83 -14.97 19.35
N ARG A 176 -3.32 -15.14 20.58
CA ARG A 176 -4.64 -14.59 20.95
C ARG A 176 -4.53 -13.06 20.87
N SER A 177 -5.65 -12.35 20.72
CA SER A 177 -5.66 -10.89 20.84
C SER A 177 -5.14 -10.39 22.19
N ALA A 178 -5.20 -11.24 23.23
CA ALA A 178 -4.57 -11.00 24.52
C ALA A 178 -3.04 -11.17 24.53
N ASP A 179 -2.48 -11.93 23.58
CA ASP A 179 -1.05 -12.22 23.48
C ASP A 179 -0.33 -11.25 22.54
N ALA A 180 -1.01 -10.78 21.50
CA ALA A 180 -0.51 -9.73 20.63
C ALA A 180 -1.65 -8.94 19.97
N PHE A 181 -1.54 -7.62 19.94
CA PHE A 181 -2.50 -6.75 19.27
C PHE A 181 -1.82 -5.49 18.72
N ALA A 182 -2.47 -4.86 17.74
CA ALA A 182 -2.07 -3.57 17.22
C ALA A 182 -2.96 -2.46 17.81
N THR A 183 -2.35 -1.33 18.18
CA THR A 183 -3.04 -0.17 18.74
C THR A 183 -2.48 1.13 18.18
N THR A 184 -3.31 2.16 18.13
CA THR A 184 -2.89 3.56 17.90
C THR A 184 -2.97 4.38 19.18
N ASP A 185 -3.44 3.79 20.28
CA ASP A 185 -3.60 4.45 21.57
C ASP A 185 -2.27 4.47 22.33
N LEU A 186 -1.64 5.65 22.32
CA LEU A 186 -0.37 5.90 22.99
C LEU A 186 -0.49 5.93 24.53
N SER A 187 -1.70 5.93 25.09
CA SER A 187 -1.93 5.84 26.53
C SER A 187 -1.86 4.40 27.07
N THR A 188 -1.80 3.41 26.17
CA THR A 188 -1.70 1.99 26.52
C THR A 188 -0.49 1.74 27.43
N LYS A 189 -0.71 1.06 28.55
CA LYS A 189 0.36 0.67 29.47
C LYS A 189 1.07 -0.57 28.95
N VAL A 190 2.39 -0.56 29.02
CA VAL A 190 3.25 -1.70 28.67
C VAL A 190 3.61 -2.50 29.93
N GLU A 191 3.85 -3.80 29.75
CA GLU A 191 4.22 -4.74 30.82
C GLU A 191 5.63 -5.29 30.61
N GLU A 192 6.27 -5.72 31.70
CA GLU A 192 7.60 -6.35 31.68
C GLU A 192 7.69 -7.50 30.66
N GLY A 193 8.72 -7.46 29.82
CA GLY A 193 9.00 -8.48 28.81
C GLY A 193 8.16 -8.37 27.53
N MET A 194 7.31 -7.34 27.39
CA MET A 194 6.62 -7.08 26.12
C MET A 194 7.60 -6.67 25.00
N SER A 195 7.26 -7.07 23.78
CA SER A 195 7.85 -6.56 22.55
C SER A 195 6.95 -5.51 21.92
N VAL A 196 7.54 -4.40 21.50
CA VAL A 196 6.89 -3.24 20.88
C VAL A 196 7.47 -3.06 19.49
N GLU A 197 6.65 -3.18 18.46
CA GLU A 197 7.04 -2.93 17.07
C GLU A 197 6.36 -1.66 16.57
N THR A 198 7.15 -0.64 16.23
CA THR A 198 6.63 0.69 15.84
C THR A 198 6.66 0.95 14.34
N TYR A 199 7.42 0.14 13.59
CA TYR A 199 7.54 0.26 12.13
C TYR A 199 7.82 -1.08 11.46
N VAL A 200 7.45 -1.17 10.18
CA VAL A 200 7.76 -2.29 9.29
C VAL A 200 9.04 -1.96 8.53
N GLY A 201 10.14 -2.62 8.89
CA GLY A 201 11.42 -2.50 8.20
C GLY A 201 11.47 -3.47 7.04
N VAL A 202 11.77 -3.01 5.82
CA VAL A 202 11.82 -3.87 4.64
C VAL A 202 13.15 -3.71 3.92
N LYS A 203 13.92 -4.80 3.81
CA LYS A 203 15.12 -4.84 2.97
C LYS A 203 14.71 -5.09 1.52
N MET A 204 15.02 -4.15 0.65
CA MET A 204 14.67 -4.21 -0.77
C MET A 204 15.52 -5.25 -1.51
N ASP A 205 14.94 -5.90 -2.52
CA ASP A 205 15.63 -6.88 -3.36
C ASP A 205 16.19 -6.21 -4.64
N PRO A 206 17.52 -6.13 -4.82
CA PRO A 206 18.12 -5.44 -5.95
C PRO A 206 17.86 -6.11 -7.31
N ARG A 207 17.33 -7.35 -7.32
CA ARG A 207 17.00 -8.07 -8.56
C ARG A 207 15.68 -7.62 -9.21
N SER A 208 14.94 -6.74 -8.54
CA SER A 208 13.67 -6.20 -9.03
C SER A 208 13.63 -4.68 -8.88
N PRO A 209 14.54 -3.93 -9.52
CA PRO A 209 14.68 -2.48 -9.34
C PRO A 209 13.39 -1.70 -9.62
N VAL A 210 12.58 -2.11 -10.61
CA VAL A 210 11.32 -1.43 -10.96
C VAL A 210 10.25 -1.67 -9.89
N SER A 211 10.14 -2.91 -9.40
CA SER A 211 9.20 -3.25 -8.31
C SER A 211 9.60 -2.59 -6.98
N VAL A 212 10.90 -2.45 -6.74
CA VAL A 212 11.42 -1.71 -5.58
C VAL A 212 11.05 -0.24 -5.68
N GLU A 213 11.31 0.42 -6.82
CA GLU A 213 10.95 1.83 -6.99
C GLU A 213 9.44 2.05 -6.81
N HIS A 214 8.60 1.16 -7.32
CA HIS A 214 7.16 1.19 -7.06
C HIS A 214 6.81 1.09 -5.57
N PHE A 215 7.46 0.20 -4.81
CA PHE A 215 7.28 0.10 -3.36
C PHE A 215 7.69 1.41 -2.66
N LEU A 216 8.83 1.99 -3.06
CA LEU A 216 9.37 3.22 -2.49
C LEU A 216 8.45 4.41 -2.72
N VAL A 217 7.87 4.54 -3.92
CA VAL A 217 6.86 5.55 -4.24
C VAL A 217 5.61 5.36 -3.38
N ALA A 218 5.10 4.12 -3.29
CA ALA A 218 3.90 3.83 -2.51
C ALA A 218 4.07 4.11 -1.00
N GLY A 219 5.32 4.05 -0.50
CA GLY A 219 5.69 4.32 0.89
C GLY A 219 6.37 5.66 1.12
N GLU A 220 6.36 6.58 0.15
CA GLU A 220 7.12 7.85 0.20
C GLU A 220 6.78 8.72 1.42
N LYS A 221 5.52 8.67 1.87
CA LYS A 221 5.05 9.36 3.09
C LYS A 221 5.50 8.69 4.40
N GLY A 222 6.42 7.72 4.32
CA GLY A 222 6.87 6.93 5.47
C GLY A 222 5.82 5.99 6.05
N THR A 223 4.66 5.88 5.40
CA THR A 223 3.51 5.11 5.87
C THR A 223 2.82 4.36 4.73
N MET A 224 2.13 3.28 5.06
CA MET A 224 1.26 2.55 4.14
C MET A 224 -0.06 2.19 4.81
N THR A 225 -1.17 2.28 4.07
CA THR A 225 -2.50 1.90 4.58
C THR A 225 -2.82 0.46 4.19
N VAL A 226 -3.23 -0.35 5.16
CA VAL A 226 -3.66 -1.73 4.95
C VAL A 226 -5.00 -1.74 4.23
N THR A 227 -5.02 -2.22 3.00
CA THR A 227 -6.22 -2.19 2.13
C THR A 227 -6.89 -3.55 1.96
N ASP A 228 -6.18 -4.63 2.24
CA ASP A 228 -6.68 -6.00 2.11
C ASP A 228 -5.88 -6.93 3.03
N LYS A 229 -6.54 -7.98 3.52
CA LYS A 229 -5.97 -8.89 4.52
C LYS A 229 -6.59 -10.28 4.41
N SER A 230 -5.76 -11.30 4.51
CA SER A 230 -6.15 -12.71 4.58
C SER A 230 -5.25 -13.45 5.57
N GLU A 231 -5.56 -14.72 5.85
CA GLU A 231 -4.67 -15.59 6.64
C GLU A 231 -3.27 -15.80 6.06
N SER A 232 -3.03 -15.44 4.80
CA SER A 232 -1.74 -15.65 4.14
C SER A 232 -0.96 -14.39 3.87
N PHE A 233 -1.62 -13.22 3.80
CA PHE A 233 -0.96 -11.96 3.49
C PHE A 233 -1.74 -10.75 4.00
N THR A 234 -1.01 -9.64 4.16
CA THR A 234 -1.53 -8.27 4.23
C THR A 234 -1.19 -7.56 2.91
N ALA A 235 -2.06 -6.69 2.38
CA ALA A 235 -1.78 -5.99 1.13
C ALA A 235 -2.15 -4.50 1.12
N VAL A 236 -1.40 -3.75 0.31
CA VAL A 236 -1.51 -2.30 0.12
C VAL A 236 -1.81 -2.03 -1.35
N SER A 237 -2.85 -1.24 -1.59
CA SER A 237 -3.41 -0.94 -2.93
C SER A 237 -3.48 0.56 -3.19
N THR A 238 -2.56 1.35 -2.62
CA THR A 238 -2.54 2.81 -2.74
C THR A 238 -2.17 3.28 -4.14
N ARG A 239 -1.24 2.59 -4.81
CA ARG A 239 -0.77 2.89 -6.16
C ARG A 239 -1.02 1.69 -7.08
N MET A 240 -2.04 1.79 -7.92
CA MET A 240 -2.55 0.69 -8.75
C MET A 240 -2.53 1.07 -10.23
N ASP A 241 -2.64 0.07 -11.10
CA ASP A 241 -2.67 0.22 -12.55
C ASP A 241 -1.40 0.92 -13.09
N VAL A 242 -0.26 0.55 -12.51
CA VAL A 242 1.08 0.99 -12.92
C VAL A 242 1.69 0.02 -13.92
N SER A 243 2.38 0.52 -14.94
CA SER A 243 3.10 -0.37 -15.86
C SER A 243 4.35 -0.91 -15.17
N LEU A 244 4.43 -2.23 -14.99
CA LEU A 244 5.55 -2.91 -14.36
C LEU A 244 6.03 -4.05 -15.26
N VAL A 245 7.33 -4.31 -15.26
CA VAL A 245 7.95 -5.40 -16.00
C VAL A 245 8.03 -6.67 -15.15
N ALA A 246 8.17 -7.83 -15.78
CA ALA A 246 8.44 -9.06 -15.05
C ALA A 246 9.90 -9.06 -14.56
N GLU A 247 10.10 -9.26 -13.26
CA GLU A 247 11.41 -9.28 -12.60
C GLU A 247 11.56 -10.56 -11.76
N ALA A 248 12.39 -10.56 -10.71
CA ALA A 248 12.67 -11.76 -9.93
C ALA A 248 11.40 -12.38 -9.31
N GLN A 249 11.21 -13.68 -9.53
CA GLN A 249 10.08 -14.45 -9.01
C GLN A 249 10.60 -15.61 -8.16
N ALA A 250 9.92 -15.89 -7.06
CA ALA A 250 10.22 -17.05 -6.23
C ALA A 250 8.98 -17.53 -5.48
N ILE A 251 9.16 -18.64 -4.76
CA ILE A 251 8.24 -19.07 -3.71
C ILE A 251 8.09 -17.90 -2.73
N ARG A 252 6.84 -17.59 -2.38
CA ARG A 252 6.51 -16.46 -1.53
C ARG A 252 6.50 -16.94 -0.09
N ASP A 253 7.66 -16.92 0.53
CA ASP A 253 7.84 -17.33 1.93
C ASP A 253 7.28 -16.29 2.90
N GLU A 254 7.23 -16.66 4.18
CA GLU A 254 6.97 -15.71 5.26
C GLU A 254 7.96 -14.54 5.21
N ASP A 255 7.48 -13.36 5.58
CA ASP A 255 8.17 -12.07 5.53
C ASP A 255 8.56 -11.58 4.13
N MET A 256 8.20 -12.28 3.06
CA MET A 256 8.44 -11.76 1.72
C MET A 256 7.46 -10.63 1.37
N VAL A 257 8.00 -9.61 0.71
CA VAL A 257 7.25 -8.53 0.10
C VAL A 257 7.27 -8.71 -1.42
N THR A 258 6.10 -8.75 -2.04
CA THR A 258 5.98 -8.84 -3.50
C THR A 258 5.12 -7.76 -4.08
N VAL A 259 5.40 -7.37 -5.32
CA VAL A 259 4.55 -6.47 -6.11
C VAL A 259 3.95 -7.27 -7.26
N ARG A 260 2.64 -7.11 -7.49
CA ARG A 260 2.00 -7.70 -8.66
C ARG A 260 2.28 -6.86 -9.90
N HIS A 261 3.00 -7.42 -10.88
CA HIS A 261 3.36 -6.71 -12.11
C HIS A 261 2.35 -6.91 -13.25
N SER A 262 1.46 -7.90 -13.17
CA SER A 262 0.49 -8.18 -14.25
C SER A 262 -0.87 -8.72 -13.77
N GLY A 263 -1.87 -8.54 -14.62
CA GLY A 263 -3.26 -8.94 -14.38
C GLY A 263 -4.03 -8.01 -13.41
N PRO A 264 -5.22 -8.41 -12.95
CA PRO A 264 -6.05 -7.58 -12.08
C PRO A 264 -5.34 -7.21 -10.78
N GLY A 265 -5.33 -5.93 -10.45
CA GLY A 265 -4.64 -5.44 -9.25
C GLY A 265 -3.13 -5.24 -9.42
N MET A 266 -2.69 -4.95 -10.65
CA MET A 266 -1.31 -4.55 -10.95
C MET A 266 -0.89 -3.34 -10.08
N GLY A 267 0.31 -3.40 -9.51
CA GLY A 267 0.82 -2.45 -8.53
C GLY A 267 0.52 -2.81 -7.07
N ARG A 268 -0.34 -3.80 -6.79
CA ARG A 268 -0.63 -4.20 -5.41
C ARG A 268 0.61 -4.79 -4.74
N ILE A 269 0.90 -4.29 -3.53
CA ILE A 269 2.00 -4.75 -2.68
C ILE A 269 1.45 -5.77 -1.68
N TYR A 270 2.14 -6.88 -1.50
CA TYR A 270 1.76 -7.97 -0.60
C TYR A 270 2.87 -8.25 0.39
N PHE A 271 2.51 -8.41 1.66
CA PHE A 271 3.36 -8.83 2.77
C PHE A 271 2.89 -10.22 3.21
N TYR A 272 3.71 -11.25 3.03
CA TYR A 272 3.31 -12.65 3.30
C TYR A 272 3.60 -13.07 4.74
N GLN A 273 2.60 -13.69 5.38
CA GLN A 273 2.73 -14.37 6.68
C GLN A 273 2.78 -15.90 6.57
N ARG A 274 2.39 -16.45 5.40
CA ARG A 274 2.43 -17.90 5.17
C ARG A 274 3.07 -18.17 3.82
N ARG A 275 3.86 -19.24 3.77
CA ARG A 275 4.46 -19.73 2.53
C ARG A 275 3.39 -20.03 1.47
N ARG A 276 3.56 -19.48 0.27
CA ARG A 276 2.72 -19.73 -0.91
C ARG A 276 3.60 -20.08 -2.11
N GLN A 277 3.05 -20.87 -3.03
CA GLN A 277 3.72 -21.21 -4.28
C GLN A 277 4.00 -19.96 -5.13
N THR A 278 5.02 -20.06 -5.98
CA THR A 278 5.37 -19.06 -6.98
C THR A 278 4.18 -18.77 -7.89
N VAL A 279 4.00 -17.51 -8.27
CA VAL A 279 2.97 -17.09 -9.24
C VAL A 279 3.63 -16.15 -10.24
N ALA A 280 3.41 -16.39 -11.53
CA ALA A 280 4.08 -15.68 -12.61
C ALA A 280 3.73 -14.19 -12.72
N SER A 281 2.73 -13.70 -12.00
CA SER A 281 2.33 -12.28 -12.01
C SER A 281 2.94 -11.46 -10.86
N HIS A 282 3.79 -12.03 -10.02
CA HIS A 282 4.37 -11.38 -8.84
C HIS A 282 5.89 -11.31 -8.95
N ASN A 283 6.43 -10.11 -8.71
CA ASN A 283 7.85 -9.88 -8.52
C ASN A 283 8.16 -9.78 -7.03
N ILE A 284 9.32 -10.27 -6.61
CA ILE A 284 9.86 -10.04 -5.27
C ILE A 284 10.33 -8.59 -5.20
N ALA A 285 9.88 -7.83 -4.22
CA ALA A 285 10.36 -6.47 -3.97
C ALA A 285 11.25 -6.37 -2.73
N GLY A 286 11.12 -7.29 -1.78
CA GLY A 286 11.97 -7.27 -0.59
C GLY A 286 11.57 -8.30 0.46
N ARG A 287 12.12 -8.15 1.66
CA ARG A 287 11.84 -8.97 2.84
C ARG A 287 11.70 -8.10 4.09
N ILE A 288 10.73 -8.41 4.93
CA ILE A 288 10.56 -7.78 6.24
C ILE A 288 11.71 -8.19 7.16
N VAL A 289 12.33 -7.22 7.81
CA VAL A 289 13.43 -7.40 8.76
C VAL A 289 13.09 -6.84 10.16
N ASN A 290 12.01 -6.08 10.27
CA ASN A 290 11.44 -5.58 11.53
C ASN A 290 9.93 -5.36 11.35
N GLY A 291 9.15 -5.44 12.43
CA GLY A 291 7.70 -5.20 12.34
C GLY A 291 6.92 -6.37 11.73
N HIS A 292 7.42 -7.60 11.94
CA HIS A 292 6.82 -8.83 11.43
C HIS A 292 5.38 -8.96 11.91
N GLN A 293 5.16 -8.79 13.22
CA GLN A 293 3.83 -8.90 13.79
C GLN A 293 3.01 -7.65 13.51
N LEU A 294 3.62 -6.46 13.46
CA LEU A 294 2.94 -5.21 13.18
C LEU A 294 2.13 -5.26 11.89
N ILE A 295 2.73 -5.63 10.76
CA ILE A 295 2.02 -5.64 9.47
C ILE A 295 0.87 -6.68 9.43
N HIS A 296 0.97 -7.73 10.24
CA HIS A 296 -0.02 -8.82 10.28
C HIS A 296 -1.10 -8.59 11.34
N LEU A 297 -0.83 -7.84 12.41
CA LEU A 297 -1.79 -7.49 13.45
C LEU A 297 -2.56 -6.21 13.10
N ALA A 298 -1.96 -5.31 12.31
CA ALA A 298 -2.57 -4.08 11.83
C ALA A 298 -4.00 -4.33 11.29
N PRO A 299 -5.03 -3.62 11.80
CA PRO A 299 -6.39 -3.73 11.31
C PRO A 299 -6.52 -3.28 9.86
N LEU A 300 -7.54 -3.80 9.16
CA LEU A 300 -7.92 -3.30 7.84
C LEU A 300 -8.25 -1.80 7.93
N GLY A 301 -7.72 -1.00 7.00
CA GLY A 301 -7.87 0.45 6.97
C GLY A 301 -6.91 1.21 7.88
N SER A 302 -6.15 0.54 8.74
CA SER A 302 -5.11 1.19 9.56
C SER A 302 -3.88 1.55 8.73
N THR A 303 -3.16 2.56 9.20
CA THR A 303 -1.87 2.97 8.63
C THR A 303 -0.74 2.37 9.45
N VAL A 304 0.33 1.92 8.79
CA VAL A 304 1.56 1.45 9.44
C VAL A 304 2.75 2.29 9.00
N THR A 305 3.68 2.55 9.92
CA THR A 305 4.97 3.16 9.59
C THR A 305 5.80 2.16 8.79
N VAL A 306 6.37 2.57 7.65
CA VAL A 306 7.20 1.71 6.79
C VAL A 306 8.56 2.35 6.57
N ARG A 307 9.60 1.52 6.61
CA ARG A 307 11.00 1.94 6.49
C ARG A 307 11.75 1.01 5.54
N PRO A 308 11.84 1.39 4.25
CA PRO A 308 12.61 0.65 3.28
C PRO A 308 14.12 0.87 3.45
N ASP A 309 14.90 -0.17 3.16
CA ASP A 309 16.36 -0.13 3.06
C ASP A 309 16.82 -0.77 1.73
N PRO A 310 17.39 0.01 0.79
CA PRO A 310 17.66 1.45 0.89
C PRO A 310 16.39 2.30 0.83
N ALA A 311 16.46 3.51 1.37
CA ALA A 311 15.42 4.53 1.19
C ALA A 311 15.50 5.14 -0.21
N ARG A 312 14.38 5.65 -0.72
CA ARG A 312 14.26 6.24 -2.06
C ARG A 312 15.30 7.34 -2.30
N VAL A 313 16.00 7.27 -3.44
CA VAL A 313 16.93 8.32 -3.90
C VAL A 313 16.23 9.13 -5.00
N MET A 314 15.76 10.32 -4.63
CA MET A 314 15.05 11.21 -5.55
C MET A 314 15.44 12.65 -5.24
N VAL A 315 16.10 13.31 -6.20
CA VAL A 315 16.53 14.71 -6.07
C VAL A 315 15.81 15.65 -7.05
N ILE A 316 14.96 15.11 -7.93
CA ILE A 316 14.10 15.92 -8.81
C ILE A 316 13.25 16.87 -7.95
N GLY A 317 13.15 18.13 -8.36
CA GLY A 317 12.45 19.20 -7.65
C GLY A 317 13.26 19.92 -6.57
N MET A 318 14.43 19.40 -6.19
CA MET A 318 15.39 20.11 -5.35
C MET A 318 16.23 21.10 -6.17
N THR A 319 16.84 22.07 -5.52
CA THR A 319 17.95 22.82 -6.12
C THR A 319 19.18 21.92 -6.30
N GLN A 320 20.08 22.25 -7.23
CA GLN A 320 21.34 21.52 -7.42
C GLN A 320 22.13 21.41 -6.11
N LYS A 321 22.13 22.47 -5.30
CA LYS A 321 22.78 22.49 -3.98
C LYS A 321 22.13 21.55 -2.96
N GLU A 322 20.80 21.58 -2.84
CA GLU A 322 20.07 20.67 -1.95
C GLU A 322 20.22 19.21 -2.38
N GLY A 323 20.12 18.95 -3.69
CA GLY A 323 20.34 17.63 -4.27
C GLY A 323 21.74 17.10 -3.97
N GLN A 324 22.77 17.93 -4.09
CA GLN A 324 24.13 17.56 -3.73
C GLN A 324 24.23 17.13 -2.26
N ALA A 325 23.73 17.96 -1.33
CA ALA A 325 23.79 17.67 0.09
C ALA A 325 23.03 16.38 0.45
N PHE A 326 21.87 16.14 -0.18
CA PHE A 326 21.11 14.92 -0.01
C PHE A 326 21.88 13.68 -0.49
N LEU A 327 22.47 13.73 -1.69
CA LEU A 327 23.25 12.63 -2.26
C LEU A 327 24.50 12.33 -1.42
N GLU A 328 25.24 13.36 -1.03
CA GLU A 328 26.44 13.23 -0.19
C GLU A 328 26.13 12.61 1.17
N SER A 329 24.99 12.96 1.79
CA SER A 329 24.55 12.35 3.05
C SER A 329 24.33 10.83 2.97
N ARG A 330 24.19 10.30 1.74
CA ARG A 330 24.01 8.88 1.44
C ARG A 330 25.25 8.24 0.80
N GLY A 331 26.36 8.98 0.72
CA GLY A 331 27.59 8.51 0.09
C GLY A 331 27.52 8.41 -1.43
N LEU A 332 26.61 9.16 -2.05
CA LEU A 332 26.46 9.29 -3.51
C LEU A 332 27.07 10.59 -3.99
N ARG A 333 27.56 10.63 -5.24
CA ARG A 333 28.17 11.79 -5.86
C ARG A 333 27.25 12.36 -6.93
N GLN A 334 27.09 13.68 -6.94
CA GLN A 334 26.33 14.37 -7.97
C GLN A 334 27.21 14.74 -9.17
N VAL A 335 26.70 14.55 -10.38
CA VAL A 335 27.28 15.03 -11.64
C VAL A 335 26.29 16.00 -12.27
N ARG A 336 26.56 17.30 -12.20
CA ARG A 336 25.62 18.33 -12.67
C ARG A 336 25.72 18.51 -14.20
N THR A 337 24.58 18.43 -14.88
CA THR A 337 24.44 18.77 -16.32
C THR A 337 23.38 19.85 -16.53
N GLY A 338 23.35 20.44 -17.72
CA GLY A 338 22.50 21.61 -18.01
C GLY A 338 22.97 22.85 -17.25
N THR A 339 22.12 23.40 -16.38
CA THR A 339 22.44 24.56 -15.53
C THR A 339 23.08 24.09 -14.23
N ALA A 340 24.38 24.36 -14.08
CA ALA A 340 25.17 23.90 -12.92
C ALA A 340 25.11 24.83 -11.70
N SER A 341 24.39 25.96 -11.78
CA SER A 341 24.20 26.90 -10.67
C SER A 341 23.57 26.20 -9.47
N ASP A 342 23.96 26.60 -8.26
CA ASP A 342 23.41 26.05 -7.02
C ASP A 342 21.90 26.18 -6.92
N ASP A 343 21.34 27.29 -7.42
CA ASP A 343 19.90 27.59 -7.38
C ASP A 343 19.11 26.96 -8.54
N ALA A 344 19.77 26.27 -9.48
CA ALA A 344 19.08 25.60 -10.58
C ALA A 344 18.24 24.44 -10.02
N ILE A 345 17.02 24.27 -10.52
CA ILE A 345 16.13 23.19 -10.11
C ILE A 345 16.43 21.95 -10.92
N ILE A 346 16.62 20.83 -10.23
CA ILE A 346 16.82 19.52 -10.86
C ILE A 346 15.49 19.04 -11.42
N VAL A 347 15.46 18.74 -12.72
CA VAL A 347 14.23 18.27 -13.41
C VAL A 347 14.36 16.85 -13.93
N GLU A 348 15.58 16.35 -14.09
CA GLU A 348 15.87 14.97 -14.46
C GLU A 348 17.04 14.44 -13.61
N GLN A 349 17.03 13.13 -13.34
CA GLN A 349 18.12 12.42 -12.68
C GLN A 349 18.37 11.10 -13.41
N GLU A 350 19.63 10.69 -13.52
CA GLU A 350 20.04 9.38 -14.05
C GLU A 350 21.14 8.78 -13.15
N PRO A 351 21.04 7.53 -12.69
CA PRO A 351 19.90 6.62 -12.85
C PRO A 351 18.62 7.09 -12.13
N GLU A 352 17.46 6.78 -12.72
CA GLU A 352 16.18 7.09 -12.10
C GLU A 352 15.87 6.17 -10.91
N LEU A 353 16.18 4.87 -11.04
CA LEU A 353 15.79 3.86 -10.06
C LEU A 353 16.75 3.87 -8.87
N THR A 354 16.19 3.82 -7.66
CA THR A 354 16.98 3.86 -6.42
C THR A 354 18.04 2.75 -6.34
N ILE A 355 17.72 1.53 -6.80
CA ILE A 355 18.68 0.40 -6.77
C ILE A 355 19.87 0.65 -7.69
N GLU A 356 19.63 1.22 -8.87
CA GLU A 356 20.67 1.54 -9.86
C GLU A 356 21.52 2.71 -9.37
N ALA A 357 20.89 3.77 -8.87
CA ALA A 357 21.55 4.90 -8.24
C ALA A 357 22.53 4.47 -7.12
N MET A 358 22.10 3.55 -6.26
CA MET A 358 22.95 3.01 -5.19
C MET A 358 24.09 2.12 -5.71
N ALA A 359 23.91 1.48 -6.87
CA ALA A 359 24.93 0.64 -7.51
C ALA A 359 26.00 1.48 -8.23
N GLU A 360 25.58 2.51 -8.97
CA GLU A 360 26.46 3.37 -9.77
C GLU A 360 27.19 4.42 -8.92
N LYS A 361 26.55 4.88 -7.84
CA LYS A 361 27.02 5.93 -6.91
C LYS A 361 27.13 7.34 -7.49
N ASP A 362 27.32 7.46 -8.80
CA ASP A 362 27.34 8.73 -9.53
C ASP A 362 25.94 9.00 -10.09
N ILE A 363 25.33 10.11 -9.69
CA ILE A 363 23.99 10.51 -10.12
C ILE A 363 24.12 11.75 -10.98
N GLU A 364 23.78 11.63 -12.26
CA GLU A 364 23.66 12.78 -13.14
C GLU A 364 22.39 13.55 -12.81
N THR A 365 22.50 14.87 -12.65
CA THR A 365 21.36 15.76 -12.37
C THR A 365 21.30 16.88 -13.38
N PHE A 366 20.22 16.90 -14.18
CA PHE A 366 20.00 17.96 -15.15
C PHE A 366 19.27 19.14 -14.50
N GLY A 367 19.97 20.27 -14.37
CA GLY A 367 19.45 21.49 -13.76
C GLY A 367 18.85 22.45 -14.80
N THR A 368 17.73 23.09 -14.46
CA THR A 368 17.12 24.15 -15.27
C THR A 368 16.79 25.38 -14.42
N THR A 369 16.54 26.50 -15.09
CA THR A 369 16.06 27.72 -14.43
C THR A 369 14.57 27.62 -14.13
N GLU A 370 14.14 28.15 -12.99
CA GLU A 370 12.75 28.17 -12.53
C GLU A 370 11.72 28.48 -13.63
N GLY A 371 11.95 29.51 -14.44
CA GLY A 371 10.99 29.91 -15.47
C GLY A 371 10.96 29.04 -16.74
N ARG A 372 11.64 27.90 -16.75
CA ARG A 372 11.43 26.81 -17.73
C ARG A 372 10.53 25.70 -17.18
N ILE A 373 10.14 25.78 -15.90
CA ILE A 373 9.17 24.89 -15.26
C ILE A 373 7.79 25.54 -15.36
N THR A 374 6.82 24.76 -15.82
CA THR A 374 5.43 25.20 -15.95
C THR A 374 4.62 24.75 -14.75
N TYR A 375 3.71 25.59 -14.28
CA TYR A 375 2.89 25.31 -13.11
C TYR A 375 1.44 25.06 -13.51
N TRP A 376 0.87 23.94 -13.09
CA TRP A 376 -0.48 23.53 -13.47
C TRP A 376 -1.35 23.39 -12.22
N TYR A 377 -2.50 24.06 -12.22
CA TYR A 377 -3.55 23.84 -11.23
C TYR A 377 -4.46 22.73 -11.72
N LEU A 378 -4.57 21.62 -10.98
CA LEU A 378 -5.32 20.43 -11.40
C LEU A 378 -6.70 20.37 -10.71
N LEU A 379 -7.73 20.11 -11.52
CA LEU A 379 -9.13 20.04 -11.11
C LEU A 379 -9.48 18.68 -10.47
N ARG A 380 -8.82 18.35 -9.37
CA ARG A 380 -8.90 17.02 -8.70
C ARG A 380 -10.31 16.59 -8.31
N GLN A 381 -11.17 17.54 -7.96
CA GLN A 381 -12.53 17.24 -7.52
C GLN A 381 -13.50 17.00 -8.68
N SER A 382 -13.40 17.79 -9.75
CA SER A 382 -14.32 17.71 -10.88
C SER A 382 -13.87 16.73 -11.96
N ALA A 383 -12.57 16.49 -12.11
CA ALA A 383 -12.00 15.60 -13.14
C ALA A 383 -10.98 14.59 -12.57
N PRO A 384 -11.35 13.76 -11.57
CA PRO A 384 -10.41 12.88 -10.86
C PRO A 384 -9.74 11.83 -11.75
N ASN A 385 -10.44 11.27 -12.76
CA ASN A 385 -9.85 10.27 -13.63
C ASN A 385 -8.91 10.91 -14.65
N THR A 386 -9.26 12.09 -15.15
CA THR A 386 -8.44 12.86 -16.08
C THR A 386 -7.17 13.38 -15.38
N VAL A 387 -7.25 13.81 -14.12
CA VAL A 387 -6.06 14.17 -13.34
C VAL A 387 -5.14 12.96 -13.16
N ARG A 388 -5.67 11.79 -12.80
CA ARG A 388 -4.86 10.56 -12.70
C ARG A 388 -4.17 10.20 -14.01
N TYR A 389 -4.81 10.47 -15.15
CA TYR A 389 -4.18 10.31 -16.46
C TYR A 389 -2.98 11.24 -16.63
N VAL A 390 -3.13 12.55 -16.33
CA VAL A 390 -2.01 13.51 -16.38
C VAL A 390 -0.88 13.07 -15.48
N GLU A 391 -1.18 12.70 -14.23
CA GLU A 391 -0.14 12.31 -13.28
C GLU A 391 0.66 11.11 -13.77
N LYS A 392 0.01 10.12 -14.38
CA LYS A 392 0.68 8.96 -14.98
C LYS A 392 1.50 9.31 -16.22
N MET A 393 0.95 10.14 -17.11
CA MET A 393 1.63 10.52 -18.35
C MET A 393 2.85 11.41 -18.11
N THR A 394 2.77 12.27 -17.10
CA THR A 394 3.83 13.22 -16.76
C THR A 394 4.84 12.65 -15.78
N GLY A 395 4.46 11.63 -15.02
CA GLY A 395 5.20 11.11 -13.88
C GLY A 395 4.99 11.90 -12.58
N LEU A 396 4.06 12.86 -12.55
CA LEU A 396 3.70 13.60 -11.32
C LEU A 396 3.14 12.70 -10.21
N ASP A 397 2.75 11.46 -10.53
CA ASP A 397 2.33 10.47 -9.54
C ASP A 397 3.49 9.81 -8.77
N HIS A 398 4.74 10.06 -9.17
CA HIS A 398 5.95 9.54 -8.50
C HIS A 398 7.13 10.53 -8.49
N LYS A 399 7.03 11.69 -9.12
CA LYS A 399 8.04 12.76 -9.14
C LYS A 399 7.37 14.11 -8.86
N PRO A 400 8.05 15.05 -8.19
CA PRO A 400 7.51 16.39 -7.95
C PRO A 400 7.51 17.27 -9.20
N ILE A 401 8.35 16.95 -10.19
CA ILE A 401 8.37 17.58 -11.52
C ILE A 401 8.23 16.47 -12.55
N GLY A 402 7.23 16.61 -13.42
CA GLY A 402 6.96 15.72 -14.52
C GLY A 402 7.48 16.26 -15.85
N THR A 403 7.37 15.46 -16.89
CA THR A 403 7.77 15.80 -18.26
C THR A 403 6.61 15.63 -19.24
N LEU A 404 6.57 16.50 -20.24
CA LEU A 404 5.60 16.44 -21.34
C LEU A 404 6.35 16.62 -22.64
N LYS A 405 6.17 15.70 -23.57
CA LYS A 405 6.74 15.82 -24.91
C LYS A 405 5.77 16.53 -25.83
N VAL A 406 6.20 17.61 -26.47
CA VAL A 406 5.38 18.36 -27.42
C VAL A 406 5.06 17.48 -28.62
N HIS A 407 3.78 17.30 -28.93
CA HIS A 407 3.32 16.53 -30.07
C HIS A 407 3.28 17.39 -31.33
N PHE A 408 2.62 18.56 -31.23
CA PHE A 408 2.47 19.45 -32.37
C PHE A 408 2.26 20.91 -31.93
N THR A 409 3.09 21.81 -32.45
CA THR A 409 2.95 23.25 -32.28
C THR A 409 3.61 24.04 -33.42
N PHE A 410 2.96 25.11 -33.88
CA PHE A 410 3.57 26.09 -34.77
C PHE A 410 3.03 27.50 -34.49
N GLU A 411 3.76 28.51 -34.97
CA GLU A 411 3.44 29.92 -34.75
C GLU A 411 2.03 30.27 -35.29
N GLY A 412 1.17 30.79 -34.41
CA GLY A 412 -0.21 31.15 -34.74
C GLY A 412 -1.26 30.07 -34.46
N MET A 413 -0.87 28.86 -34.02
CA MET A 413 -1.86 27.88 -33.54
C MET A 413 -2.60 28.38 -32.30
N PRO A 414 -3.91 28.08 -32.17
CA PRO A 414 -4.70 28.48 -31.01
C PRO A 414 -4.49 27.58 -29.78
N MET A 415 -3.61 26.58 -29.88
CA MET A 415 -3.32 25.59 -28.84
C MET A 415 -1.95 24.96 -29.05
N VAL A 416 -1.39 24.37 -27.99
CA VAL A 416 -0.24 23.46 -28.04
C VAL A 416 -0.69 22.09 -27.55
N THR A 417 -0.25 21.03 -28.23
CA THR A 417 -0.59 19.65 -27.85
C THR A 417 0.64 18.84 -27.47
N PHE A 418 0.44 17.87 -26.59
CA PHE A 418 1.47 16.99 -26.04
C PHE A 418 1.13 15.54 -26.32
N GLU A 419 2.17 14.71 -26.40
CA GLU A 419 2.03 13.28 -26.64
C GLU A 419 1.21 12.65 -25.50
N GLY A 420 0.26 11.81 -25.90
CA GLY A 420 -0.59 11.04 -25.02
C GLY A 420 -0.36 9.54 -25.21
N ASP A 421 -0.95 8.75 -24.31
CA ASP A 421 -1.08 7.30 -24.46
C ASP A 421 -2.52 6.93 -24.90
N ASP A 422 -2.64 6.33 -26.08
CA ASP A 422 -3.93 5.89 -26.65
C ASP A 422 -4.62 4.81 -25.81
N SER A 423 -3.84 3.88 -25.22
CA SER A 423 -4.39 2.76 -24.45
C SER A 423 -4.98 3.20 -23.12
N LEU A 424 -4.36 4.18 -22.47
CA LEU A 424 -4.85 4.83 -21.27
C LEU A 424 -5.99 5.79 -21.64
N GLY A 425 -5.88 6.50 -22.76
CA GLY A 425 -6.93 7.39 -23.29
C GLY A 425 -8.23 6.65 -23.63
N ALA A 426 -8.13 5.37 -24.04
CA ALA A 426 -9.28 4.49 -24.26
C ALA A 426 -10.15 4.26 -23.02
N LYS A 427 -9.58 4.44 -21.82
CA LYS A 427 -10.26 4.27 -20.53
C LYS A 427 -10.70 5.60 -19.93
N LEU A 428 -10.44 6.72 -20.62
CA LEU A 428 -10.77 8.04 -20.16
C LEU A 428 -12.21 8.38 -20.55
N PHE A 429 -13.15 8.03 -19.67
CA PHE A 429 -14.56 8.37 -19.85
C PHE A 429 -14.78 9.89 -19.87
N PRO A 430 -15.82 10.39 -20.54
CA PRO A 430 -16.17 11.81 -20.48
C PRO A 430 -16.38 12.27 -19.03
N GLU A 431 -15.59 13.26 -18.62
CA GLU A 431 -15.72 14.01 -17.36
C GLU A 431 -16.21 15.43 -17.68
N PRO A 432 -16.59 16.26 -16.69
CA PRO A 432 -17.08 17.61 -16.94
C PRO A 432 -16.19 18.41 -17.89
N SER A 433 -16.83 19.00 -18.90
CA SER A 433 -16.20 19.90 -19.86
C SER A 433 -16.50 21.37 -19.54
N TRP A 434 -16.07 22.30 -20.38
CA TRP A 434 -16.41 23.72 -20.22
C TRP A 434 -17.87 23.99 -20.59
N THR A 435 -18.45 25.00 -19.94
CA THR A 435 -19.75 25.57 -20.31
C THR A 435 -19.56 26.98 -20.80
N GLY A 436 -19.91 27.24 -22.05
CA GLY A 436 -19.78 28.56 -22.66
C GLY A 436 -18.43 28.72 -23.35
N MET A 437 -17.40 29.18 -22.63
CA MET A 437 -16.11 29.55 -23.21
C MET A 437 -14.95 28.87 -22.48
N VAL A 438 -13.97 28.39 -23.26
CA VAL A 438 -12.63 28.00 -22.82
C VAL A 438 -11.76 29.24 -22.85
N HIS A 439 -10.95 29.41 -21.82
CA HIS A 439 -10.04 30.53 -21.70
C HIS A 439 -8.61 30.14 -22.08
N ARG A 440 -7.82 31.14 -22.48
CA ARG A 440 -6.37 30.99 -22.61
C ARG A 440 -5.77 30.46 -21.29
N GLY A 441 -4.95 29.42 -21.42
CA GLY A 441 -4.32 28.70 -20.33
C GLY A 441 -5.10 27.50 -19.81
N ASP A 442 -6.33 27.28 -20.28
CA ASP A 442 -7.08 26.08 -19.91
C ASP A 442 -6.42 24.83 -20.49
N ILE A 443 -6.46 23.75 -19.70
CA ILE A 443 -5.81 22.48 -20.00
C ILE A 443 -6.87 21.41 -20.12
N GLY A 444 -6.78 20.61 -21.19
CA GLY A 444 -7.74 19.57 -21.48
C GLY A 444 -7.10 18.34 -22.11
N ILE A 445 -7.86 17.24 -22.08
CA ILE A 445 -7.44 15.96 -22.63
C ILE A 445 -8.56 15.42 -23.51
N THR A 446 -8.19 14.92 -24.68
CA THR A 446 -9.13 14.25 -25.58
C THR A 446 -9.57 12.93 -24.94
N ASN A 447 -10.87 12.77 -24.72
CA ASN A 447 -11.42 11.60 -24.05
C ASN A 447 -11.71 10.46 -25.04
N MET A 448 -12.19 9.32 -24.52
CA MET A 448 -12.43 8.10 -25.32
C MET A 448 -13.48 8.25 -26.44
N SER A 449 -14.24 9.34 -26.50
CA SER A 449 -15.27 9.55 -27.53
C SER A 449 -14.69 10.00 -28.88
N ARG A 450 -13.39 10.30 -28.95
CA ARG A 450 -12.70 10.79 -30.15
C ARG A 450 -11.56 9.85 -30.58
N PRO A 451 -11.17 9.85 -31.87
CA PRO A 451 -10.07 9.01 -32.36
C PRO A 451 -8.71 9.35 -31.73
N ASN A 452 -8.46 10.63 -31.45
CA ASN A 452 -7.18 11.13 -30.92
C ASN A 452 -7.15 11.15 -29.38
N ARG A 453 -7.74 10.14 -28.75
CA ARG A 453 -7.86 10.02 -27.29
C ARG A 453 -6.49 10.01 -26.60
N GLY A 454 -6.43 10.64 -25.44
CA GLY A 454 -5.22 10.77 -24.64
C GLY A 454 -4.34 11.97 -24.99
N ILE A 455 -4.53 12.64 -26.14
CA ILE A 455 -3.81 13.88 -26.43
C ILE A 455 -4.12 14.93 -25.36
N MET A 456 -3.09 15.51 -24.78
CA MET A 456 -3.18 16.63 -23.85
C MET A 456 -2.96 17.93 -24.60
N GLY A 457 -3.65 19.00 -24.19
CA GLY A 457 -3.50 20.30 -24.82
C GLY A 457 -3.69 21.45 -23.87
N ILE A 458 -3.02 22.57 -24.18
CA ILE A 458 -3.21 23.86 -23.51
C ILE A 458 -3.76 24.84 -24.54
N ARG A 459 -4.85 25.52 -24.18
CA ARG A 459 -5.45 26.54 -25.03
C ARG A 459 -4.63 27.83 -24.99
N LEU A 460 -4.32 28.39 -26.15
CA LEU A 460 -3.58 29.66 -26.27
C LEU A 460 -4.50 30.86 -26.58
N GLN A 461 -5.76 30.63 -26.96
CA GLN A 461 -6.73 31.70 -27.24
C GLN A 461 -8.13 31.29 -26.80
N ASP A 462 -8.91 32.23 -26.29
CA ASP A 462 -10.29 31.98 -25.87
C ASP A 462 -11.13 31.37 -27.02
N SER A 463 -12.02 30.43 -26.69
CA SER A 463 -12.89 29.80 -27.68
C SER A 463 -14.19 29.30 -27.07
N ALA A 464 -15.32 29.57 -27.74
CA ALA A 464 -16.61 29.01 -27.36
C ALA A 464 -16.86 27.62 -27.97
N GLU A 465 -16.14 27.28 -29.04
CA GLU A 465 -16.44 26.11 -29.88
C GLU A 465 -15.49 24.94 -29.62
N PHE A 466 -14.19 25.21 -29.44
CA PHE A 466 -13.14 24.19 -29.37
C PHE A 466 -12.35 24.24 -28.06
N GLY A 467 -12.02 23.04 -27.58
CA GLY A 467 -11.28 22.81 -26.34
C GLY A 467 -9.77 23.04 -26.46
N PRO A 468 -9.04 22.81 -25.35
CA PRO A 468 -7.58 22.86 -25.34
C PRO A 468 -6.90 21.86 -26.28
N THR A 469 -7.57 20.78 -26.68
CA THR A 469 -7.07 19.77 -27.63
C THR A 469 -7.60 19.95 -29.06
N GLY A 470 -8.44 20.96 -29.29
CA GLY A 470 -9.07 21.21 -30.58
C GLY A 470 -10.37 20.42 -30.82
N GLU A 471 -10.75 19.56 -29.89
CA GLU A 471 -12.00 18.82 -29.92
C GLU A 471 -13.14 19.66 -29.32
N GLU A 472 -14.38 19.37 -29.69
CA GLU A 472 -15.58 20.00 -29.09
C GLU A 472 -15.78 19.54 -27.63
N GLY A 473 -16.66 20.22 -26.89
CA GLY A 473 -16.86 19.98 -25.44
C GLY A 473 -17.12 18.52 -25.05
N HIS A 474 -17.90 17.77 -25.82
CA HIS A 474 -18.17 16.37 -25.48
C HIS A 474 -16.95 15.44 -25.64
N GLY A 475 -15.96 15.84 -26.45
CA GLY A 475 -14.74 15.08 -26.71
C GLY A 475 -13.53 15.49 -25.87
N THR A 476 -13.68 16.50 -25.00
CA THR A 476 -12.58 17.06 -24.21
C THR A 476 -12.93 17.10 -22.73
N ASN A 477 -12.13 16.43 -21.92
CA ASN A 477 -12.18 16.56 -20.47
C ASN A 477 -11.29 17.73 -20.03
N MET A 478 -11.84 18.64 -19.23
CA MET A 478 -11.06 19.72 -18.64
C MET A 478 -10.32 19.19 -17.40
N VAL A 479 -9.01 19.40 -17.34
CA VAL A 479 -8.17 18.82 -16.27
C VAL A 479 -7.54 19.85 -15.36
N GLY A 480 -7.38 21.07 -15.84
CA GLY A 480 -6.63 22.07 -15.11
C GLY A 480 -6.48 23.38 -15.82
N ARG A 481 -5.68 24.24 -15.21
CA ARG A 481 -5.33 25.54 -15.75
C ARG A 481 -3.85 25.82 -15.57
N PHE A 482 -3.26 26.42 -16.58
CA PHE A 482 -1.88 26.88 -16.56
C PHE A 482 -1.75 28.08 -15.62
N SER A 483 -0.73 28.06 -14.78
CA SER A 483 -0.37 29.12 -13.85
C SER A 483 1.02 29.63 -14.22
N GLY A 484 1.10 30.87 -14.71
CA GLY A 484 2.36 31.50 -15.11
C GLY A 484 2.29 32.19 -16.46
N ASP A 485 3.46 32.37 -17.07
CA ASP A 485 3.60 33.06 -18.35
C ASP A 485 3.62 32.08 -19.54
N LEU A 486 2.49 31.99 -20.24
CA LEU A 486 2.33 31.17 -21.45
C LEU A 486 3.22 31.64 -22.60
N GLU A 487 3.46 32.95 -22.73
CA GLU A 487 4.31 33.45 -23.81
C GLU A 487 5.75 33.00 -23.61
N ARG A 488 6.21 33.05 -22.37
CA ARG A 488 7.53 32.53 -21.99
C ARG A 488 7.65 31.03 -22.24
N MET A 489 6.62 30.23 -21.93
CA MET A 489 6.61 28.79 -22.22
C MET A 489 6.70 28.51 -23.73
N MET A 490 5.96 29.28 -24.53
CA MET A 490 5.90 29.12 -25.99
C MET A 490 7.15 29.65 -26.71
N ALA A 491 7.95 30.49 -26.04
CA ALA A 491 9.11 31.14 -26.64
C ALA A 491 10.16 30.11 -27.09
N GLY A 492 10.21 29.85 -28.40
CA GLY A 492 11.18 28.93 -29.01
C GLY A 492 10.81 27.45 -28.89
N LEU A 493 9.59 27.13 -28.46
CA LEU A 493 9.10 25.76 -28.32
C LEU A 493 8.88 25.11 -29.70
N LYS A 494 9.34 23.87 -29.86
CA LYS A 494 9.24 23.10 -31.10
C LYS A 494 8.65 21.72 -30.87
N ASP A 495 8.24 21.09 -31.96
CA ASP A 495 7.80 19.69 -31.97
C ASP A 495 8.91 18.78 -31.40
N GLY A 496 8.52 17.91 -30.47
CA GLY A 496 9.42 16.99 -29.79
C GLY A 496 10.18 17.56 -28.57
N ASP A 497 10.06 18.85 -28.28
CA ASP A 497 10.67 19.43 -27.08
C ASP A 497 10.04 18.88 -25.79
N ILE A 498 10.83 18.86 -24.71
CA ILE A 498 10.37 18.47 -23.37
C ILE A 498 9.98 19.72 -22.59
N VAL A 499 8.75 19.72 -22.08
CA VAL A 499 8.24 20.72 -21.14
C VAL A 499 8.21 20.11 -19.75
N TYR A 500 8.80 20.80 -18.78
CA TYR A 500 8.76 20.40 -17.38
C TYR A 500 7.51 20.96 -16.71
N VAL A 501 6.80 20.12 -15.97
CA VAL A 501 5.54 20.47 -15.33
C VAL A 501 5.58 20.20 -13.82
N ARG A 502 5.00 21.10 -13.04
CA ARG A 502 4.82 20.98 -11.60
C ARG A 502 3.40 21.35 -11.22
N GLU A 503 2.79 20.62 -10.31
CA GLU A 503 1.48 21.00 -9.80
C GLU A 503 1.57 22.22 -8.86
N THR A 504 0.60 23.11 -8.95
CA THR A 504 0.33 24.15 -7.95
C THR A 504 -1.06 23.96 -7.35
N PHE A 505 -1.19 24.24 -6.05
CA PHE A 505 -2.47 24.20 -5.33
C PHE A 505 -3.11 25.58 -5.17
N GLU A 506 -2.44 26.64 -5.65
CA GLU A 506 -3.02 27.97 -5.74
C GLU A 506 -3.86 28.09 -7.00
N ASP A 507 -5.15 28.36 -6.83
CA ASP A 507 -6.05 28.65 -7.94
C ASP A 507 -5.60 29.93 -8.66
N PRO A 508 -5.26 29.85 -9.97
CA PRO A 508 -4.84 31.01 -10.75
C PRO A 508 -5.86 32.16 -10.74
N ASP A 509 -7.16 31.86 -10.69
CA ASP A 509 -8.21 32.88 -10.71
C ASP A 509 -8.28 33.65 -9.39
N LEU A 510 -8.18 32.96 -8.26
CA LEU A 510 -8.11 33.59 -6.94
C LEU A 510 -6.84 34.42 -6.75
N LYS A 511 -5.74 34.03 -7.41
CA LYS A 511 -4.48 34.77 -7.40
C LYS A 511 -4.60 36.08 -8.18
N ILE A 512 -5.23 36.06 -9.36
CA ILE A 512 -5.50 37.25 -10.17
C ILE A 512 -6.47 38.19 -9.42
N GLU A 513 -7.49 37.66 -8.74
CA GLU A 513 -8.41 38.47 -7.94
C GLU A 513 -7.73 39.14 -6.74
N ARG A 514 -6.85 38.43 -6.01
CA ARG A 514 -6.06 39.02 -4.91
C ARG A 514 -5.10 40.11 -5.41
N GLN A 515 -4.40 39.87 -6.52
CA GLN A 515 -3.51 40.86 -7.13
C GLN A 515 -4.26 42.11 -7.62
N ARG A 516 -5.51 41.94 -8.10
CA ARG A 516 -6.40 43.06 -8.46
C ARG A 516 -6.91 43.82 -7.24
N GLN A 517 -7.13 43.16 -6.11
CA GLN A 517 -7.55 43.80 -4.86
C GLN A 517 -6.41 44.56 -4.16
N GLU A 518 -5.17 44.09 -4.28
CA GLU A 518 -3.99 44.76 -3.73
C GLU A 518 -3.55 45.98 -4.56
N TYR A 519 -3.90 46.04 -5.85
CA TYR A 519 -3.65 47.21 -6.70
C TYR A 519 -4.80 48.23 -6.62
N VAL A 520 -4.85 48.99 -5.53
CA VAL A 520 -5.61 50.25 -5.48
C VAL A 520 -4.75 51.35 -6.10
N ALA A 521 -5.12 51.83 -7.28
CA ALA A 521 -4.42 52.95 -7.92
C ALA A 521 -4.42 54.19 -6.99
N PRO A 522 -3.31 54.95 -6.90
CA PRO A 522 -3.32 56.20 -6.15
C PRO A 522 -4.32 57.17 -6.80
N VAL A 523 -5.27 57.64 -5.99
CA VAL A 523 -6.21 58.69 -6.38
C VAL A 523 -5.40 59.97 -6.56
N ASN A 524 -5.19 60.41 -7.80
CA ASN A 524 -4.69 61.75 -8.09
C ASN A 524 -5.81 62.76 -7.81
N GLU A 525 -5.82 63.33 -6.61
CA GLU A 525 -6.46 64.61 -6.34
C GLU A 525 -5.54 65.71 -6.88
N ASP A 526 -5.83 66.19 -8.10
CA ASP A 526 -5.73 67.60 -8.51
C ASP A 526 -5.74 67.73 -10.03
N VAL A 527 -6.93 67.98 -10.60
CA VAL A 527 -7.07 68.67 -11.90
C VAL A 527 -8.24 69.65 -11.80
N PRO A 528 -8.05 70.97 -12.05
CA PRO A 528 -9.12 71.95 -11.96
C PRO A 528 -10.11 71.83 -13.11
N GLN A 529 -11.40 71.95 -12.79
CA GLN A 529 -12.52 71.97 -13.73
C GLN A 529 -12.37 73.08 -14.78
N ARG A 530 -12.50 72.73 -16.06
CA ARG A 530 -12.83 73.69 -17.13
C ARG A 530 -14.23 73.44 -17.65
N GLU A 531 -15.01 74.51 -17.63
CA GLU A 531 -16.42 74.62 -18.02
C GLU A 531 -16.68 74.10 -19.44
N ARG A 532 -17.80 73.38 -19.61
CA ARG A 532 -18.29 72.91 -20.90
C ARG A 532 -19.57 73.65 -21.26
N VAL A 533 -19.45 74.54 -22.25
CA VAL A 533 -20.55 75.31 -22.87
C VAL A 533 -21.52 74.37 -23.60
N GLU A 534 -22.81 74.54 -23.34
CA GLU A 534 -23.94 73.91 -24.04
C GLU A 534 -23.98 74.26 -25.53
N ARG A 535 -24.20 73.26 -26.40
CA ARG A 535 -24.95 73.43 -27.65
C ARG A 535 -25.77 72.18 -27.96
N ALA A 536 -27.08 72.37 -28.01
CA ALA A 536 -28.07 71.38 -28.40
C ALA A 536 -28.25 71.31 -29.93
N SER A 537 -28.48 70.11 -30.48
CA SER A 537 -29.34 69.91 -31.65
C SER A 537 -29.78 68.46 -31.88
N ARG A 538 -31.09 68.25 -31.72
CA ARG A 538 -32.06 67.52 -32.58
C ARG A 538 -31.84 66.02 -32.94
N ARG A 539 -32.75 65.22 -32.36
CA ARG A 539 -33.36 63.94 -32.84
C ARG A 539 -33.83 64.01 -34.33
N PRO A 540 -33.98 62.87 -35.07
CA PRO A 540 -35.16 62.00 -34.90
C PRO A 540 -34.97 60.49 -35.16
N SER A 541 -36.07 59.77 -34.90
CA SER A 541 -36.22 58.33 -34.70
C SER A 541 -36.99 57.60 -35.82
N LYS A 542 -36.72 56.29 -35.95
CA LYS A 542 -37.50 55.17 -36.56
C LYS A 542 -37.44 54.99 -38.10
N PRO A 543 -37.79 53.81 -38.69
CA PRO A 543 -38.38 52.57 -38.10
C PRO A 543 -37.74 51.20 -38.52
N LYS A 544 -38.23 50.13 -37.87
CA LYS A 544 -37.98 48.68 -38.14
C LYS A 544 -38.75 48.19 -39.38
N GLU A 545 -38.11 47.38 -40.22
CA GLU A 545 -38.73 46.60 -41.30
C GLU A 545 -38.74 45.08 -41.00
N ALA A 546 -39.82 44.44 -41.44
CA ALA A 546 -40.19 43.05 -41.19
C ALA A 546 -39.72 42.12 -42.34
N ARG A 547 -39.34 40.88 -41.99
CA ARG A 547 -39.05 39.80 -42.96
C ARG A 547 -40.32 39.02 -43.33
N PRO A 548 -40.48 38.57 -44.59
CA PRO A 548 -41.65 37.80 -45.02
C PRO A 548 -41.54 36.29 -44.73
N LYS A 549 -42.71 35.66 -44.56
CA LYS A 549 -42.97 34.24 -44.30
C LYS A 549 -42.73 33.38 -45.55
N ALA A 550 -42.26 32.15 -45.37
CA ALA A 550 -42.28 31.07 -46.36
C ALA A 550 -43.04 29.84 -45.81
N GLU A 551 -43.74 29.16 -46.71
CA GLU A 551 -44.79 28.14 -46.55
C GLU A 551 -44.33 26.74 -46.08
N PRO A 552 -45.26 25.86 -45.63
CA PRO A 552 -44.95 24.59 -44.98
C PRO A 552 -44.88 23.40 -45.96
N LYS A 553 -44.01 22.42 -45.67
CA LYS A 553 -44.00 21.08 -46.30
C LYS A 553 -44.49 19.99 -45.34
N PRO A 554 -45.06 18.87 -45.84
CA PRO A 554 -46.10 18.11 -45.17
C PRO A 554 -45.61 16.96 -44.27
N LYS A 555 -46.48 16.58 -43.33
CA LYS A 555 -46.34 15.47 -42.38
C LYS A 555 -46.25 14.11 -43.08
N ALA A 556 -45.23 13.31 -42.73
CA ALA A 556 -45.18 11.89 -43.01
C ALA A 556 -45.54 11.05 -41.77
N LYS A 557 -46.33 9.99 -42.02
CA LYS A 557 -47.03 9.13 -41.08
C LYS A 557 -46.10 8.26 -40.22
N ARG A 558 -46.49 8.10 -38.95
CA ARG A 558 -46.11 6.97 -38.08
C ARG A 558 -46.60 5.65 -38.68
N LEU A 559 -45.73 4.66 -38.76
CA LEU A 559 -46.08 3.25 -38.89
C LEU A 559 -45.30 2.45 -37.84
N SER A 560 -46.06 1.79 -36.97
CA SER A 560 -45.63 0.79 -36.02
C SER A 560 -45.55 -0.59 -36.69
N LYS A 561 -44.59 -1.43 -36.27
CA LYS A 561 -44.59 -2.92 -36.30
C LYS A 561 -43.31 -3.36 -35.55
N LYS A 562 -43.39 -3.87 -34.30
CA LYS A 562 -43.61 -5.27 -33.87
C LYS A 562 -42.67 -6.32 -34.53
N LYS A 563 -41.76 -6.83 -33.69
CA LYS A 563 -41.27 -8.22 -33.44
C LYS A 563 -41.27 -9.27 -34.57
N GLU A 564 -40.10 -9.92 -34.73
CA GLU A 564 -39.80 -11.38 -34.85
C GLU A 564 -38.25 -11.49 -34.86
N VAL A 565 -37.54 -12.21 -33.96
CA VAL A 565 -37.40 -13.66 -33.67
C VAL A 565 -36.62 -14.44 -34.74
N ASP A 566 -35.53 -15.07 -34.27
CA ASP A 566 -34.63 -16.12 -34.81
C ASP A 566 -33.80 -15.83 -36.08
N ILE A 567 -32.45 -15.92 -36.00
CA ILE A 567 -31.58 -17.12 -35.98
C ILE A 567 -30.28 -16.79 -35.24
#